data_AF-A0A6I7P4L7-F1
#
_entry.id   AF-A0A6I7P4L7-F1
#
_cell.length_a   1.000
_cell.length_b   1.000
_cell.length_c   1.000
_cell.angle_alpha   90.00
_cell.angle_beta   90.00
_cell.angle_gamma   90.00
#
_symmetry.space_group_name_H-M   'P 1'
#
loop_
_entity.id
_entity.type
_entity.pdbx_description
1 polymer ?
#
loop_
_entity_poly.entity_id
_entity_poly.type
_entity_poly.pdbx_seq_one_letter_code
_entity_poly.pdbx_strand_id
1 'polypeptide(L)'
;MPTEERLLGFSNRWYPEAIRTAHSLALPSGTSVRIIDPVVFIATKLEAFSQRGNNDPIGSRDIEDVISVVDGRPDLPKDFQSAAASVQSFIRQALTILITTVGFRNAVLGYLPHSPTAQQRYTTIMQRFQTITQEHQ
;
A
#
# COMPACT_ATOMS: atom_id res chain seq x y z
N MET A 1 -13.38 9.42 7.01
CA MET A 1 -14.07 8.11 7.03
C MET A 1 -14.55 7.85 8.45
N PRO A 2 -15.74 7.27 8.65
CA PRO A 2 -16.14 6.79 9.96
C PRO A 2 -15.19 5.68 10.41
N THR A 3 -14.74 5.67 11.66
CA THR A 3 -13.84 4.65 12.21
C THR A 3 -14.49 3.73 13.22
N GLU A 4 -15.80 3.88 13.43
CA GLU A 4 -16.53 3.03 14.36
C GLU A 4 -16.87 1.69 13.72
N GLU A 5 -16.30 0.63 14.30
CA GLU A 5 -16.47 -0.77 13.93
C GLU A 5 -17.96 -1.18 13.84
N ARG A 6 -18.82 -0.59 14.67
CA ARG A 6 -20.28 -0.80 14.66
C ARG A 6 -20.99 -0.30 13.41
N LEU A 7 -20.39 0.59 12.63
CA LEU A 7 -21.02 1.19 11.45
C LEU A 7 -20.58 0.54 10.12
N LEU A 8 -19.47 -0.22 10.10
CA LEU A 8 -18.86 -0.73 8.87
C LEU A 8 -18.89 -2.26 8.72
N GLY A 9 -19.05 -3.02 9.81
CA GLY A 9 -19.05 -4.49 9.76
C GLY A 9 -17.68 -5.13 9.50
N PHE A 10 -16.62 -4.33 9.48
CA PHE A 10 -15.21 -4.73 9.43
C PHE A 10 -14.36 -3.70 10.18
N SER A 11 -13.31 -4.14 10.87
CA SER A 11 -12.32 -3.25 11.48
C SER A 11 -10.97 -3.36 10.78
N ASN A 12 -10.39 -2.20 10.50
CA ASN A 12 -9.03 -2.09 10.03
C ASN A 12 -8.20 -1.44 11.15
N ARG A 13 -7.30 -2.23 11.75
CA ARG A 13 -6.46 -1.79 12.87
C ARG A 13 -5.59 -0.56 12.56
N TRP A 14 -5.38 -0.24 11.28
CA TRP A 14 -4.56 0.89 10.85
C TRP A 14 -5.34 2.20 10.67
N TYR A 15 -6.68 2.20 10.76
CA TYR A 15 -7.46 3.43 10.63
C TYR A 15 -7.16 4.49 11.71
N PRO A 16 -6.99 4.16 13.00
CA PRO A 16 -6.58 5.15 13.99
C PRO A 16 -5.26 5.81 13.64
N GLU A 17 -4.27 5.01 13.23
CA GLU A 17 -2.96 5.51 12.79
C GLU A 17 -3.10 6.37 11.53
N ALA A 18 -3.92 5.97 10.57
CA ALA A 18 -4.17 6.71 9.33
C ALA A 18 -4.75 8.11 9.60
N ILE A 19 -5.64 8.23 10.58
CA ILE A 19 -6.19 9.53 11.00
C ILE A 19 -5.15 10.37 11.72
N ARG A 20 -4.33 9.72 12.57
CA ARG A 20 -3.30 10.38 13.38
C ARG A 20 -2.17 10.95 12.53
N THR A 21 -1.75 10.23 11.49
CA THR A 21 -0.65 10.64 10.61
C THR A 21 -1.12 11.44 9.38
N ALA A 22 -2.43 11.55 9.16
CA ALA A 22 -2.96 12.35 8.06
C ALA A 22 -2.57 13.82 8.21
N HIS A 23 -1.90 14.35 7.18
CA HIS A 23 -1.42 15.73 7.13
C HIS A 23 -2.27 16.57 6.17
N SER A 24 -2.23 17.88 6.37
CA SER A 24 -2.92 18.83 5.51
C SER A 24 -2.07 19.16 4.28
N LEU A 25 -2.67 19.12 3.09
CA LEU A 25 -2.08 19.50 1.82
C LEU A 25 -2.93 20.60 1.18
N ALA A 26 -2.30 21.72 0.81
CA ALA A 26 -2.95 22.77 0.03
C ALA A 26 -2.90 22.39 -1.45
N LEU A 27 -4.07 22.32 -2.09
CA LEU A 27 -4.19 22.13 -3.53
C LEU A 27 -3.91 23.46 -4.26
N PRO A 28 -3.58 23.43 -5.57
CA PRO A 28 -3.37 24.65 -6.36
C PRO A 28 -4.56 25.62 -6.35
N SER A 29 -5.78 25.13 -6.11
CA SER A 29 -6.99 25.93 -5.96
C SER A 29 -7.08 26.69 -4.62
N GLY A 30 -6.12 26.51 -3.71
CA GLY A 30 -6.17 27.02 -2.34
C GLY A 30 -7.02 26.18 -1.38
N THR A 31 -7.69 25.14 -1.86
CA THR A 31 -8.44 24.20 -1.00
C THR A 31 -7.47 23.32 -0.23
N SER A 32 -7.69 23.19 1.08
CA SER A 32 -6.92 22.30 1.93
C SER A 32 -7.61 20.94 2.06
N VAL A 33 -6.86 19.86 1.84
CA VAL A 33 -7.33 18.47 2.00
C VAL A 33 -6.45 17.73 3.01
N ARG A 34 -7.03 16.74 3.71
CA ARG A 34 -6.24 15.83 4.56
C ARG A 34 -5.85 14.59 3.78
N ILE A 35 -4.55 14.34 3.70
CA ILE A 35 -3.95 13.22 2.98
C ILE A 35 -3.39 12.24 4.01
N ILE A 36 -3.75 10.97 3.86
CA ILE A 36 -3.26 9.88 4.71
C ILE A 36 -1.78 9.63 4.38
N ASP A 37 -0.99 9.29 5.38
CA ASP A 37 0.38 8.83 5.18
C ASP A 37 0.42 7.63 4.21
N PRO A 38 1.28 7.65 3.18
CA PRO A 38 1.31 6.61 2.13
C PRO A 38 1.63 5.22 2.68
N VAL A 39 2.49 5.11 3.69
CA VAL A 39 2.88 3.83 4.30
C VAL A 39 1.71 3.28 5.10
N VAL A 40 1.05 4.13 5.88
CA VAL A 40 -0.13 3.73 6.65
C VAL A 40 -1.30 3.39 5.70
N PHE A 41 -1.46 4.09 4.59
CA PHE A 41 -2.43 3.72 3.54
C PHE A 41 -2.17 2.31 3.01
N ILE A 42 -0.93 1.96 2.66
CA ILE A 42 -0.56 0.61 2.25
C ILE A 42 -0.92 -0.42 3.35
N ALA A 43 -0.65 -0.12 4.62
CA ALA A 43 -1.03 -1.01 5.72
C ALA A 43 -2.55 -1.25 5.76
N THR A 44 -3.36 -0.21 5.56
CA THR A 44 -4.83 -0.38 5.51
C THR A 44 -5.26 -1.29 4.36
N LYS A 45 -4.61 -1.21 3.20
CA LYS A 45 -4.94 -2.03 2.02
C LYS A 45 -4.50 -3.48 2.18
N LEU A 46 -3.32 -3.72 2.73
CA LEU A 46 -2.85 -5.08 3.03
C LEU A 46 -3.72 -5.77 4.09
N GLU A 47 -4.17 -5.05 5.11
CA GLU A 47 -5.11 -5.56 6.11
C GLU A 47 -6.48 -5.87 5.51
N ALA A 48 -6.96 -5.01 4.61
CA ALA A 48 -8.19 -5.30 3.89
C ALA A 48 -8.07 -6.55 3.00
N PHE A 49 -6.96 -6.67 2.27
CA PHE A 49 -6.69 -7.83 1.42
C PHE A 49 -6.66 -9.14 2.23
N SER A 50 -6.06 -9.16 3.43
CA SER A 50 -6.02 -10.37 4.25
C SER A 50 -7.41 -10.81 4.76
N GLN A 51 -8.33 -9.86 4.96
CA GLN A 51 -9.68 -10.16 5.46
C GLN A 51 -10.67 -10.58 4.37
N ARG A 52 -10.62 -9.94 3.19
CA ARG A 52 -11.62 -10.14 2.11
C ARG A 52 -11.06 -10.59 0.76
N GLY A 53 -9.73 -10.60 0.60
CA GLY A 53 -9.06 -10.84 -0.69
C GLY A 53 -8.91 -12.31 -1.09
N ASN A 54 -9.31 -13.26 -0.24
CA ASN A 54 -9.25 -14.71 -0.50
C ASN A 54 -7.88 -15.22 -1.00
N ASN A 55 -6.78 -14.52 -0.64
CA ASN A 55 -5.43 -14.76 -1.16
C ASN A 55 -5.30 -14.69 -2.69
N ASP A 56 -6.23 -14.03 -3.38
CA ASP A 56 -6.18 -13.84 -4.83
C ASP A 56 -5.76 -12.39 -5.15
N PRO A 57 -4.49 -12.15 -5.52
CA PRO A 57 -4.05 -10.82 -5.91
C PRO A 57 -4.65 -10.36 -7.24
N ILE A 58 -5.16 -11.27 -8.08
CA ILE A 58 -5.76 -10.95 -9.37
C ILE A 58 -7.19 -10.46 -9.14
N GLY A 59 -7.50 -9.23 -9.57
CA GLY A 59 -8.83 -8.63 -9.38
C GLY A 59 -9.06 -8.02 -7.99
N SER A 60 -8.07 -8.04 -7.11
CA SER A 60 -8.13 -7.36 -5.82
C SER A 60 -7.90 -5.85 -5.96
N ARG A 61 -8.95 -5.07 -5.69
CA ARG A 61 -8.86 -3.59 -5.63
C ARG A 61 -7.86 -3.09 -4.59
N ASP A 62 -7.67 -3.85 -3.50
CA ASP A 62 -6.70 -3.47 -2.48
C ASP A 62 -5.25 -3.66 -2.97
N ILE A 63 -5.00 -4.68 -3.79
CA ILE A 63 -3.67 -4.91 -4.40
C ILE A 63 -3.40 -3.90 -5.52
N GLU A 64 -4.41 -3.54 -6.31
CA GLU A 64 -4.33 -2.46 -7.29
C GLU A 64 -3.90 -1.13 -6.65
N ASP A 65 -4.52 -0.77 -5.51
CA ASP A 65 -4.18 0.44 -4.75
C ASP A 65 -2.73 0.39 -4.23
N VAL A 66 -2.30 -0.76 -3.69
CA VAL A 66 -0.91 -0.93 -3.21
C VAL A 66 0.09 -0.76 -4.36
N ILE A 67 -0.15 -1.40 -5.51
CA ILE A 67 0.73 -1.30 -6.69
C ILE A 67 0.78 0.15 -7.19
N SER A 68 -0.36 0.83 -7.23
CA SER A 68 -0.45 2.23 -7.68
C SER A 68 0.40 3.16 -6.83
N VAL A 69 0.37 3.02 -5.50
CA VAL A 69 1.21 3.82 -4.59
C VAL A 69 2.69 3.46 -4.74
N VAL A 70 3.00 2.16 -4.80
CA VAL A 70 4.38 1.68 -4.92
C VAL A 70 5.03 2.14 -6.22
N ASP A 71 4.28 2.22 -7.30
CA ASP A 71 4.73 2.70 -8.61
C ASP A 71 4.84 4.23 -8.66
N GLY A 72 3.80 4.93 -8.18
CA GLY A 72 3.69 6.38 -8.26
C GLY A 72 4.53 7.17 -7.25
N ARG A 73 5.10 6.52 -6.23
CA ARG A 73 5.84 7.19 -5.16
C ARG A 73 7.30 6.74 -5.03
N PRO A 74 8.24 7.44 -5.67
CA PRO A 74 9.67 7.10 -5.61
C PRO A 74 10.26 7.09 -4.21
N ASP A 75 9.80 7.99 -3.34
CA ASP A 75 10.30 8.13 -1.97
C ASP A 75 9.71 7.10 -0.98
N LEU A 76 8.85 6.19 -1.45
CA LEU A 76 8.16 5.24 -0.57
C LEU A 76 9.11 4.43 0.32
N PRO A 77 10.29 3.95 -0.14
CA PRO A 77 11.23 3.27 0.75
C PRO A 77 11.73 4.17 1.90
N LYS A 78 11.91 5.48 1.67
CA LYS A 78 12.32 6.43 2.71
C LYS A 78 11.17 6.73 3.68
N ASP A 79 9.96 6.93 3.16
CA ASP A 79 8.78 7.12 4.01
C ASP A 79 8.56 5.90 4.90
N PHE A 80 8.76 4.69 4.34
CA PHE A 80 8.65 3.44 5.05
C PHE A 80 9.60 3.37 6.26
N GLN A 81 10.86 3.79 6.11
CA GLN A 81 11.81 3.84 7.23
C GLN A 81 11.39 4.81 8.34
N SER A 82 10.60 5.83 8.02
CA SER A 82 10.13 6.84 8.97
C SER A 82 8.81 6.46 9.65
N ALA A 83 8.13 5.40 9.19
CA ALA A 83 6.87 4.94 9.77
C ALA A 83 7.08 4.28 11.14
N ALA A 84 6.01 4.16 11.94
CA ALA A 84 6.07 3.47 13.22
C ALA A 84 6.51 2.01 13.05
N ALA A 85 7.33 1.50 13.99
CA ALA A 85 7.91 0.15 13.91
C ALA A 85 6.86 -0.96 13.76
N SER A 86 5.69 -0.80 14.38
CA SER A 86 4.56 -1.74 14.24
C SER A 86 3.99 -1.77 12.81
N VAL A 87 3.85 -0.61 12.17
CA VAL A 87 3.41 -0.49 10.77
C VAL A 87 4.46 -1.12 9.85
N GLN A 88 5.74 -0.84 10.07
CA GLN A 88 6.83 -1.42 9.30
C GLN A 88 6.83 -2.95 9.37
N SER A 89 6.76 -3.51 10.58
CA SER A 89 6.77 -4.95 10.81
C SER A 89 5.59 -5.63 10.11
N PHE A 90 4.39 -5.06 10.23
CA PHE A 90 3.20 -5.59 9.56
C PHE A 90 3.33 -5.58 8.04
N ILE A 91 3.69 -4.45 7.45
CA ILE A 91 3.83 -4.32 5.99
C ILE A 91 4.89 -5.28 5.47
N ARG A 92 6.05 -5.41 6.16
CA ARG A 92 7.10 -6.37 5.80
C ARG A 92 6.54 -7.79 5.72
N GLN A 93 5.87 -8.25 6.77
CA GLN A 93 5.29 -9.59 6.82
C GLN A 93 4.25 -9.80 5.70
N ALA A 94 3.32 -8.86 5.56
CA ALA A 94 2.25 -8.95 4.58
C ALA A 94 2.80 -8.92 3.14
N LEU A 95 3.78 -8.06 2.84
CA LEU A 95 4.40 -7.99 1.52
C LEU A 95 5.24 -9.23 1.22
N THR A 96 6.00 -9.77 2.18
CA THR A 96 6.77 -11.02 1.98
C THR A 96 5.85 -12.18 1.55
N ILE A 97 4.68 -12.30 2.16
CA ILE A 97 3.66 -13.29 1.76
C ILE A 97 3.10 -12.94 0.37
N LEU A 98 2.72 -11.69 0.14
CA LEU A 98 2.12 -11.25 -1.11
C LEU A 98 3.04 -11.48 -2.33
N ILE A 99 4.32 -11.11 -2.23
CA ILE A 99 5.27 -11.24 -3.37
C ILE A 99 5.56 -12.70 -3.74
N THR A 100 5.32 -13.63 -2.82
CA THR A 100 5.49 -15.08 -3.04
C THR A 100 4.18 -15.78 -3.42
N THR A 101 3.06 -15.05 -3.43
CA THR A 101 1.74 -15.59 -3.77
C THR A 101 1.63 -15.87 -5.26
N VAL A 102 1.04 -17.02 -5.61
CA VAL A 102 0.77 -17.39 -7.00
C VAL A 102 -0.09 -16.32 -7.66
N GLY A 103 0.27 -15.92 -8.88
CA GLY A 103 -0.47 -14.90 -9.62
C GLY A 103 -0.10 -13.46 -9.28
N PHE A 104 0.70 -13.18 -8.23
CA PHE A 104 1.10 -11.81 -7.90
C PHE A 104 1.83 -11.11 -9.05
N ARG A 105 2.76 -11.80 -9.72
CA ARG A 105 3.42 -11.27 -10.93
C ARG A 105 2.42 -10.86 -12.01
N ASN A 106 1.42 -11.70 -12.25
CA ASN A 106 0.38 -11.44 -13.25
C ASN A 106 -0.51 -10.28 -12.83
N ALA A 107 -0.81 -10.16 -11.52
CA ALA A 107 -1.53 -9.02 -10.98
C ALA A 107 -0.77 -7.70 -11.24
N VAL A 108 0.53 -7.64 -10.90
CA VAL A 108 1.35 -6.43 -11.16
C VAL A 108 1.31 -6.05 -12.64
N LEU A 109 1.53 -7.00 -13.54
CA LEU A 109 1.52 -6.73 -14.97
C LEU A 109 0.12 -6.34 -15.49
N GLY A 110 -0.95 -6.89 -14.89
CA GLY A 110 -2.33 -6.61 -15.25
C GLY A 110 -2.81 -5.22 -14.80
N TYR A 111 -2.29 -4.71 -13.68
CA TYR A 111 -2.62 -3.37 -13.18
C TYR A 111 -1.78 -2.25 -13.80
N LEU A 112 -0.70 -2.59 -14.50
CA LEU A 112 0.08 -1.60 -15.23
C LEU A 112 -0.64 -1.22 -16.53
N PRO A 113 -0.75 0.09 -16.85
CA PRO A 113 -1.32 0.50 -18.14
C PRO A 113 -0.44 -0.04 -19.28
N HIS A 114 -1.09 -0.43 -20.37
CA HIS A 114 -0.40 -0.85 -21.59
C HIS A 114 0.45 0.30 -22.14
N SER A 115 1.75 0.25 -21.87
CA SER A 115 2.72 1.27 -22.22
C SER A 115 4.03 0.60 -22.62
N PRO A 116 4.82 1.21 -23.53
CA PRO A 116 6.19 0.77 -23.81
C PRO A 116 7.06 0.71 -22.54
N THR A 117 6.69 1.43 -21.48
CA THR A 117 7.40 1.49 -20.20
C THR A 117 6.95 0.43 -19.18
N ALA A 118 5.97 -0.41 -19.50
CA ALA A 118 5.39 -1.37 -18.53
C ALA A 118 6.45 -2.31 -17.91
N GLN A 119 7.39 -2.79 -18.71
CA GLN A 119 8.47 -3.66 -18.22
C GLN A 119 9.42 -2.94 -17.25
N GLN A 120 9.71 -1.66 -17.54
CA GLN A 120 10.52 -0.83 -16.65
C GLN A 120 9.79 -0.57 -15.33
N ARG A 121 8.50 -0.20 -15.39
CA ARG A 121 7.67 0.04 -14.20
C ARG A 121 7.55 -1.21 -13.34
N TYR A 122 7.29 -2.38 -13.94
CA TYR A 122 7.31 -3.66 -13.24
C TYR A 122 8.63 -3.86 -12.48
N THR A 123 9.76 -3.62 -13.14
CA THR A 123 11.08 -3.76 -12.52
C THR A 123 11.24 -2.82 -11.34
N THR A 124 10.86 -1.55 -11.48
CA THR A 124 10.89 -0.56 -10.39
C THR A 124 9.98 -0.94 -9.22
N ILE A 125 8.77 -1.41 -9.49
CA ILE A 125 7.83 -1.87 -8.46
C ILE A 125 8.44 -3.04 -7.68
N MET A 126 8.98 -4.05 -8.38
CA MET A 126 9.58 -5.22 -7.73
C MET A 126 10.81 -4.85 -6.91
N GLN A 127 11.65 -3.92 -7.38
CA GLN A 127 12.78 -3.40 -6.62
C GLN A 127 12.32 -2.71 -5.32
N ARG A 128 11.28 -1.86 -5.40
CA ARG A 128 10.73 -1.18 -4.21
C ARG A 128 10.14 -2.16 -3.21
N PHE A 129 9.39 -3.17 -3.67
CA PHE A 129 8.91 -4.24 -2.79
C PHE A 129 10.08 -4.97 -2.11
N GLN A 130 11.12 -5.35 -2.87
CA GLN A 130 12.30 -5.99 -2.30
C GLN A 130 12.97 -5.14 -1.23
N THR A 131 13.22 -3.85 -1.49
CA THR A 131 13.79 -2.92 -0.50
C THR A 131 12.93 -2.82 0.77
N ILE A 132 11.60 -2.76 0.63
CA ILE A 132 10.69 -2.70 1.79
C ILE A 132 10.69 -4.02 2.56
N THR A 133 10.86 -5.18 1.91
CA THR A 133 10.87 -6.49 2.58
C THR A 133 12.22 -6.86 3.20
N GLN A 134 13.34 -6.30 2.73
CA GLN A 134 14.68 -6.60 3.27
C GLN A 134 14.91 -5.95 4.64
N GLU A 135 15.25 -6.74 5.66
CA GLU A 135 15.70 -6.21 6.94
C GLU A 135 17.05 -5.50 6.76
N HIS A 136 17.11 -4.22 7.17
CA HIS A 136 18.38 -3.55 7.36
C HIS A 136 18.85 -3.92 8.78
N GLN A 137 19.86 -4.80 8.86
CA GLN A 137 20.63 -5.03 10.07
C GLN A 137 21.41 -3.78 10.48
#